data_AF-W4QGQ6-F1
#
_entry.id   AF-W4QGQ6-F1
#
_cell.length_a   1.000
_cell.length_b   1.000
_cell.length_c   1.000
_cell.angle_alpha   90.00
_cell.angle_beta   90.00
_cell.angle_gamma   90.00
#
_symmetry.space_group_name_H-M   'P 1'
#
loop_
_entity.id
_entity.type
_entity.pdbx_description
1 polymer ?
#
loop_
_entity_poly.entity_id
_entity_poly.type
_entity_poly.pdbx_seq_one_letter_code
_entity_poly.pdbx_strand_id
1 'polypeptide(L)' 'MNEMILAFIAGVVVGFLFAWIKLPIPAPPALAGVLGIFGVYAGYQLFVFVSAYWLK' A
#
# COMPACT_ATOMS: atom_id res chain seq x y z
N MET A 1 -4.60 -16.85 -5.43
CA MET A 1 -3.25 -17.17 -4.88
C MET A 1 -2.11 -16.68 -5.76
N ASN A 2 -2.27 -15.55 -6.46
CA ASN A 2 -1.16 -14.81 -7.07
C ASN A 2 -1.47 -13.30 -7.14
N GLU A 3 -2.58 -12.86 -6.53
CA GLU A 3 -3.06 -11.48 -6.59
C GLU A 3 -2.01 -10.50 -6.03
N MET A 4 -1.27 -10.90 -4.99
CA MET A 4 -0.21 -10.08 -4.40
C MET A 4 0.96 -9.87 -5.37
N ILE A 5 1.40 -10.92 -6.05
CA ILE A 5 2.50 -10.85 -7.03
C ILE A 5 2.04 -10.04 -8.26
N LEU A 6 0.83 -10.29 -8.75
CA LEU A 6 0.25 -9.54 -9.87
C LEU A 6 0.05 -8.06 -9.53
N ALA A 7 -0.42 -7.74 -8.33
CA ALA A 7 -0.59 -6.35 -7.86
C ALA A 7 0.76 -5.63 -7.74
N PHE A 8 1.79 -6.30 -7.23
CA PHE A 8 3.14 -5.76 -7.17
C PHE A 8 3.69 -5.48 -8.58
N ILE A 9 3.62 -6.45 -9.48
CA ILE A 9 4.08 -6.30 -10.87
C ILE A 9 3.30 -5.18 -11.57
N ALA A 10 1.97 -5.12 -11.41
CA ALA A 10 1.15 -4.06 -11.96
C ALA A 10 1.58 -2.68 -11.44
N GLY A 11 1.83 -2.55 -10.13
CA GLY A 11 2.33 -1.32 -9.52
C GLY A 11 3.68 -0.87 -10.10
N VAL A 12 4.62 -1.81 -10.28
CA VAL A 12 5.92 -1.54 -10.91
C VAL A 12 5.75 -1.08 -12.36
N VAL A 13 4.94 -1.79 -13.15
CA VAL A 13 4.69 -1.47 -14.56
C VAL A 13 4.02 -0.10 -14.69
N VAL A 14 2.99 0.19 -13.90
CA VAL A 14 2.29 1.49 -13.92
C VAL A 14 3.25 2.61 -13.51
N GLY A 15 4.01 2.45 -12.43
CA GLY A 15 4.99 3.45 -11.99
C GLY A 15 6.06 3.73 -13.06
N PHE A 16 6.59 2.68 -13.68
CA PHE A 16 7.56 2.79 -14.77
C PHE A 16 6.98 3.52 -15.98
N LEU A 17 5.79 3.12 -16.43
CA LEU A 17 5.14 3.73 -17.60
C LEU A 17 4.90 5.23 -17.37
N PHE A 18 4.35 5.62 -16.22
CA PHE A 18 4.08 7.03 -15.90
C PHE A 18 5.35 7.87 -15.83
N ALA A 19 6.41 7.34 -15.24
CA ALA A 19 7.72 7.98 -15.23
C ALA A 19 8.29 8.13 -16.66
N TRP A 20 8.13 7.11 -17.50
CA TRP A 20 8.64 7.10 -18.87
C TRP A 20 7.95 8.14 -19.76
N ILE A 21 6.62 8.27 -19.66
CA ILE A 21 5.83 9.26 -20.42
C ILE A 21 5.75 10.62 -19.73
N LYS A 22 6.45 10.81 -18.60
CA LYS A 22 6.50 12.05 -17.80
C LYS A 22 5.12 12.53 -17.33
N LEU A 23 4.19 11.61 -17.08
CA LEU A 23 2.90 11.93 -16.49
C LEU A 23 3.02 12.00 -14.95
N PRO A 24 2.23 12.86 -14.29
CA PRO A 24 2.12 12.84 -12.85
C PRO A 24 1.63 11.47 -12.39
N ILE A 25 2.35 10.85 -11.46
CA ILE A 25 1.99 9.54 -10.92
C ILE A 25 0.67 9.63 -10.12
N PRO A 26 -0.23 8.64 -10.25
CA PRO A 26 -1.50 8.61 -9.50
C PRO A 26 -1.31 8.17 -8.04
N ALA A 27 -0.16 7.56 -7.72
CA ALA A 27 0.21 7.14 -6.37
C ALA A 27 0.72 8.33 -5.54
N PRO A 28 0.70 8.24 -4.19
CA PRO A 28 1.22 9.30 -3.32
C PRO A 28 2.65 9.68 -3.72
N PRO A 29 2.92 10.96 -4.08
CA PRO A 29 4.19 11.36 -4.67
C PRO A 29 5.34 11.42 -3.64
N ALA A 30 5.02 11.39 -2.35
CA ALA A 30 5.98 11.42 -1.26
C ALA A 30 6.04 10.07 -0.53
N LEU A 31 7.24 9.66 -0.12
CA LEU A 31 7.44 8.51 0.78
C LEU A 31 6.56 8.60 2.03
N ALA A 32 6.33 9.81 2.54
CA ALA A 32 5.42 10.05 3.66
C ALA A 32 3.98 9.55 3.39
N GLY A 33 3.47 9.70 2.17
CA GLY A 33 2.13 9.23 1.80
C GLY A 33 2.05 7.70 1.73
N VAL A 34 3.09 7.05 1.20
CA VAL A 34 3.19 5.59 1.18
C VAL A 34 3.25 5.03 2.60
N LEU A 35 4.11 5.60 3.46
CA LEU A 35 4.21 5.23 4.87
C LEU A 35 2.91 5.47 5.63
N GLY A 36 2.16 6.52 5.31
CA GLY A 36 0.83 6.78 5.88
C GLY A 36 -0.17 5.66 5.58
N ILE A 37 -0.27 5.20 4.33
CA ILE A 37 -1.15 4.08 3.95
C ILE A 37 -0.75 2.79 4.69
N PHE A 38 0.54 2.50 4.74
CA PHE A 38 1.06 1.36 5.51
C PHE A 38 0.71 1.47 7.00
N GLY A 39 0.87 2.65 7.60
CA GLY A 39 0.54 2.91 9.00
C GLY A 39 -0.94 2.74 9.31
N VAL A 40 -1.84 3.17 8.42
CA VAL A 40 -3.29 2.96 8.56
C VAL A 40 -3.63 1.47 8.58
N TYR A 41 -3.11 0.70 7.63
CA TYR A 41 -3.34 -0.75 7.59
C TYR A 41 -2.76 -1.45 8.82
N ALA A 42 -1.52 -1.13 9.20
CA ALA A 42 -0.87 -1.71 10.36
C ALA A 42 -1.61 -1.39 11.67
N GLY A 43 -2.06 -0.14 11.83
CA GLY A 43 -2.85 0.30 12.99
C GLY A 43 -4.19 -0.44 13.09
N TYR A 44 -4.87 -0.66 11.97
CA TYR A 44 -6.10 -1.47 11.94
C TYR A 44 -5.83 -2.92 12.34
N GLN A 45 -4.80 -3.55 11.79
CA GLN A 45 -4.42 -4.93 12.16
C GLN A 45 -4.04 -5.03 13.64
N LEU A 46 -3.32 -4.04 14.17
CA LEU A 46 -2.97 -3.95 15.58
C LEU A 46 -4.22 -3.85 16.46
N PHE A 47 -5.19 -3.01 16.09
CA PHE A 47 -6.45 -2.90 16.80
C PHE A 47 -7.22 -4.23 16.79
N VAL A 48 -7.33 -4.88 15.64
CA VAL A 48 -7.96 -6.21 15.52
C VAL A 48 -7.27 -7.21 16.43
N PHE A 49 -5.94 -7.27 16.40
CA PHE A 49 -5.15 -8.13 17.27
C PHE A 49 -5.46 -7.84 18.75
N VAL A 50 -5.33 -6.60 19.21
CA VAL A 50 -5.58 -6.22 20.61
C VAL A 50 -7.02 -6.52 21.02
N SER A 51 -8.00 -6.20 20.18
CA SER A 51 -9.42 -6.48 20.44
C SER A 51 -9.72 -7.97 20.59
N ALA A 52 -9.01 -8.84 19.87
CA ALA A 52 -9.17 -10.29 19.97
C ALA A 52 -8.66 -10.87 21.30
N TYR A 53 -7.71 -10.19 21.96
CA TYR A 53 -7.23 -10.56 23.31
C TYR A 53 -8.02 -9.90 24.44
N TRP A 54 -8.65 -8.75 24.20
CA TRP A 54 -9.32 -7.96 25.24
C TRP A 54 -10.84 -8.20 25.34
N LEU A 55 -11.48 -8.69 24.26
CA LEU A 55 -12.90 -9.05 24.22
C LEU A 55 -13.16 -10.56 24.40
N LYS A 56 -12.16 -11.30 24.89
CA LYS A 56 -12.30 -12.69 25.37
C LYS A 56 -12.21 -12.74 26.88
#